data_AF-A0A1F8E0J5-F1
#
_entry.id   AF-A0A1F8E0J5-F1
#
_cell.length_a   1.000
_cell.length_b   1.000
_cell.length_c   1.000
_cell.angle_alpha   90.00
_cell.angle_beta   90.00
_cell.angle_gamma   90.00
#
_symmetry.space_group_name_H-M   'P 1'
#
loop_
_entity.id
_entity.type
_entity.pdbx_description
1 polymer ?
#
loop_
_entity_poly.entity_id
_entity_poly.type
_entity_poly.pdbx_seq_one_letter_code
_entity_poly.pdbx_strand_id
1 'polypeptide(L)'
;MIQQALIEVVKNQLGGGVSEAEVREFLRRRGTDEEEIREIFELVSPGVTGVARKEVVADPIPTPEIVAEPTPAPEPAPVPEIVVPVVKEEVPIVPVATPPAPSPESAPLRTEAHGVVRPVPPLQPTVPFAVANGSSVPVIEATASAVVEKPVSEIRNKKKIITFTAIAIVGVAVLALGVWFAYAAYFISPERDIDRAMSRLHSVKSFTFASEIVVEMANAKAGLVATTGAAGPFVSMFATTGPATLTTNIVGSFDGTQEGAPRLAFTAVSTMDKWAVGEATLGFIYNNIDQVSYVNITTMPNLGFLNLSALQQQWFMVSDKDAHEQFGSPADPASGLVPWLSKQERSTSIAAWKEHRFLTVQSTLADEAIDGVSSRHYVLAFDKEAFIRWLEKNGSPEARDMFATIAIDDLHMWIGKLGGAPRKVQMHIAIGPQDSARSASVLVTLTGNSFDKPVDIFPPEDARSIDSALQSLFTQMLGGDARIPAPKTALERNARRSFDVEAIINAIKKNEADNDGAFTCSAGPLPTTAKFLGTSGYAIEPCLVPWYLRALPRDPSRGTAIMSGYSVLRDPKAGKITVRAPYAEGGVKISITK
;
A
#
# COMPACT_ATOMS: atom_id res chain seq x y z
N MET A 1 -26.10 5.78 15.86
CA MET A 1 -24.73 6.35 15.65
C MET A 1 -24.67 7.23 14.41
N ILE A 2 -25.26 6.85 13.27
CA ILE A 2 -25.26 7.68 12.04
C ILE A 2 -25.92 9.05 12.24
N GLN A 3 -27.05 9.12 12.96
CA GLN A 3 -27.73 10.39 13.25
C GLN A 3 -26.86 11.36 14.08
N GLN A 4 -26.04 10.89 15.02
CA GLN A 4 -25.24 11.77 15.90
C GLN A 4 -24.13 12.50 15.13
N ALA A 5 -23.40 11.79 14.26
CA ALA A 5 -22.34 12.35 13.44
C ALA A 5 -22.91 13.35 12.42
N LEU A 6 -24.06 13.04 11.84
CA LEU A 6 -24.75 13.95 10.91
C LEU A 6 -25.23 15.23 11.61
N ILE A 7 -25.75 15.12 12.84
CA ILE A 7 -26.14 16.26 13.68
C ILE A 7 -24.93 17.14 14.03
N GLU A 8 -23.77 16.57 14.33
CA GLU A 8 -22.54 17.34 14.59
C GLU A 8 -22.02 18.06 13.35
N VAL A 9 -22.09 17.43 12.18
CA VAL A 9 -21.74 18.09 10.90
C VAL A 9 -22.68 19.26 10.65
N VAL A 10 -24.00 19.08 10.79
CA VAL A 10 -24.97 20.17 10.61
C VAL A 10 -24.75 21.31 11.61
N LYS A 11 -24.47 21.01 12.90
CA LYS A 11 -24.11 22.02 13.91
C LYS A 11 -22.87 22.81 13.52
N ASN A 12 -21.82 22.13 13.06
CA ASN A 12 -20.59 22.79 12.65
C ASN A 12 -20.77 23.66 11.40
N GLN A 13 -21.59 23.23 10.43
CA GLN A 13 -21.90 24.03 9.23
C GLN A 13 -22.68 25.30 9.59
N LEU A 14 -23.70 25.19 10.43
CA LEU A 14 -24.46 26.35 10.91
C LEU A 14 -23.60 27.29 11.76
N GLY A 15 -22.72 26.74 12.62
CA GLY A 15 -21.76 27.52 13.40
C GLY A 15 -20.69 28.20 12.54
N GLY A 16 -20.42 27.67 11.34
CA GLY A 16 -19.51 28.22 10.34
C GLY A 16 -20.13 29.31 9.45
N GLY A 17 -21.38 29.70 9.69
CA GLY A 17 -22.06 30.76 8.94
C GLY A 17 -22.77 30.31 7.66
N VAL A 18 -22.82 29.00 7.39
CA VAL A 18 -23.63 28.45 6.28
C VAL A 18 -25.11 28.56 6.64
N SER A 19 -25.93 29.02 5.71
CA SER A 19 -27.37 29.19 5.98
C SER A 19 -28.07 27.83 6.09
N GLU A 20 -29.13 27.77 6.91
CA GLU A 20 -29.97 26.56 7.03
C GLU A 20 -30.51 26.09 5.67
N ALA A 21 -30.84 27.03 4.76
CA ALA A 21 -31.32 26.70 3.43
C ALA A 21 -30.26 25.95 2.59
N GLU A 22 -29.00 26.37 2.66
CA GLU A 22 -27.88 25.72 1.96
C GLU A 22 -27.60 24.33 2.53
N VAL A 23 -27.68 24.16 3.86
CA VAL A 23 -27.50 22.86 4.50
C VAL A 23 -28.64 21.90 4.14
N ARG A 24 -29.90 22.38 4.10
CA ARG A 24 -31.06 21.57 3.65
C ARG A 24 -30.92 21.14 2.20
N GLU A 25 -30.51 22.05 1.31
CA GLU A 25 -30.27 21.74 -0.11
C GLU A 25 -29.13 20.73 -0.30
N PHE A 26 -28.07 20.84 0.48
CA PHE A 26 -26.97 19.86 0.48
C PHE A 26 -27.46 18.45 0.88
N LEU A 27 -28.27 18.35 1.94
CA LEU A 27 -28.83 17.07 2.40
C LEU A 27 -29.79 16.46 1.35
N ARG A 28 -30.63 17.28 0.71
CA ARG A 28 -31.50 16.84 -0.40
C ARG A 28 -30.70 16.26 -1.57
N ARG A 29 -29.64 16.94 -1.99
CA ARG A 29 -28.77 16.46 -3.08
C ARG A 29 -28.06 15.14 -2.74
N ARG A 30 -27.90 14.83 -1.47
CA ARG A 30 -27.35 13.56 -0.97
C ARG A 30 -28.40 12.47 -0.79
N GLY A 31 -29.66 12.75 -1.10
CA GLY A 31 -30.76 11.78 -1.01
C GLY A 31 -31.32 11.60 0.40
N THR A 32 -31.02 12.50 1.34
CA THR A 32 -31.70 12.56 2.64
C THR A 32 -33.13 13.03 2.43
N ASP A 33 -34.10 12.32 2.99
CA ASP A 33 -35.51 12.68 2.84
C ASP A 33 -35.90 13.89 3.70
N GLU A 34 -36.99 14.56 3.34
CA GLU A 34 -37.45 15.78 4.02
C GLU A 34 -37.80 15.57 5.49
N GLU A 35 -38.23 14.37 5.87
CA GLU A 35 -38.65 14.04 7.22
C GLU A 35 -37.43 13.86 8.13
N GLU A 36 -36.40 13.19 7.63
CA GLU A 36 -35.10 13.03 8.27
C GLU A 36 -34.35 14.37 8.34
N ILE A 37 -34.40 15.20 7.30
CA ILE A 37 -33.89 16.59 7.36
C ILE A 37 -34.60 17.38 8.46
N ARG A 38 -35.92 17.30 8.55
CA ARG A 38 -36.69 17.99 9.60
C ARG A 38 -36.28 17.52 11.00
N GLU A 39 -36.17 16.21 11.22
CA GLU A 39 -35.75 15.61 12.49
C GLU A 39 -34.35 16.07 12.91
N ILE A 40 -33.40 16.11 11.96
CA ILE A 40 -32.04 16.61 12.21
C ILE A 40 -32.08 18.07 12.68
N PHE A 41 -32.84 18.94 12.03
CA PHE A 41 -32.91 20.36 12.42
C PHE A 41 -33.64 20.57 13.75
N GLU A 42 -34.66 19.77 14.08
CA GLU A 42 -35.32 19.79 15.39
C GLU A 42 -34.34 19.40 16.52
N LEU A 43 -33.46 18.44 16.28
CA LEU A 43 -32.43 18.00 17.23
C LEU A 43 -31.25 18.97 17.35
N VAL A 44 -30.98 19.74 16.29
CA VAL A 44 -29.90 20.73 16.26
C VAL A 44 -30.30 22.02 16.98
N SER A 45 -31.56 22.43 16.88
CA SER A 45 -32.10 23.65 17.52
C SER A 45 -33.37 23.39 18.34
N PRO A 46 -33.28 22.62 19.45
CA PRO A 46 -34.43 22.37 20.32
C PRO A 46 -34.78 23.66 21.08
N GLY A 47 -35.75 24.44 20.56
CA GLY A 47 -36.27 25.62 21.27
C GLY A 47 -36.85 26.77 20.44
N VAL A 48 -36.84 26.70 19.09
CA VAL A 48 -37.36 27.80 18.24
C VAL A 48 -38.77 27.52 17.70
N THR A 49 -39.56 26.72 18.40
CA THR A 49 -41.00 26.57 18.12
C THR A 49 -41.78 27.52 19.02
N GLY A 50 -41.95 28.79 18.61
CA GLY A 50 -42.84 29.68 19.35
C GLY A 50 -42.84 31.18 19.08
N VAL A 51 -42.12 31.72 18.10
CA VAL A 51 -42.27 33.16 17.77
C VAL A 51 -43.01 33.29 16.44
N ALA A 52 -44.28 33.67 16.55
CA ALA A 52 -45.11 34.07 15.43
C ALA A 52 -44.37 35.13 14.59
N ARG A 53 -44.10 34.79 13.33
CA ARG A 53 -43.46 35.65 12.34
C ARG A 53 -44.36 36.86 12.10
N LYS A 54 -43.97 38.02 12.64
CA LYS A 54 -44.60 39.31 12.30
C LYS A 54 -44.26 39.60 10.84
N GLU A 55 -45.27 39.58 9.99
CA GLU A 55 -45.17 39.89 8.58
C GLU A 55 -44.71 41.35 8.44
N VAL A 56 -43.44 41.54 8.07
CA VAL A 56 -42.90 42.85 7.69
C VAL A 56 -43.22 43.02 6.22
N VAL A 57 -44.23 43.84 5.94
CA VAL A 57 -44.53 44.35 4.59
C VAL A 57 -43.31 45.17 4.16
N ALA A 58 -42.56 44.65 3.19
CA ALA A 58 -41.48 45.36 2.55
C ALA A 58 -42.06 46.35 1.53
N ASP A 59 -41.58 47.60 1.57
CA ASP A 59 -41.89 48.61 0.57
C ASP A 59 -41.42 48.17 -0.83
N PRO A 60 -42.13 48.57 -1.90
CA PRO A 60 -41.81 48.16 -3.26
C PRO A 60 -40.44 48.71 -3.69
N ILE A 61 -39.57 47.80 -4.11
CA ILE A 61 -38.26 48.09 -4.68
C ILE A 61 -38.47 48.87 -6.01
N PRO A 62 -37.79 50.00 -6.22
CA PRO A 62 -37.87 50.72 -7.48
C PRO A 62 -37.29 49.87 -8.63
N THR A 63 -38.05 49.84 -9.72
CA THR A 63 -37.70 49.13 -10.96
C THR A 63 -36.35 49.63 -11.49
N PRO A 64 -35.35 48.74 -11.70
CA PRO A 64 -34.10 49.15 -12.30
C PRO A 64 -34.30 49.52 -13.77
N GLU A 65 -33.73 50.66 -14.14
CA GLU A 65 -33.68 51.20 -15.50
C GLU A 65 -32.90 50.24 -16.41
N ILE A 66 -33.54 49.78 -17.47
CA ILE A 66 -32.99 48.84 -18.46
C ILE A 66 -31.91 49.58 -19.25
N VAL A 67 -30.65 49.33 -18.94
CA VAL A 67 -29.51 49.73 -19.77
C VAL A 67 -29.46 48.80 -20.98
N ALA A 68 -29.54 49.40 -22.17
CA ALA A 68 -29.52 48.69 -23.44
C ALA A 68 -28.24 47.86 -23.62
N GLU A 69 -28.45 46.62 -24.06
CA GLU A 69 -27.42 45.63 -24.34
C GLU A 69 -26.50 46.09 -25.50
N PRO A 70 -25.16 45.98 -25.37
CA PRO A 70 -24.26 46.35 -26.45
C PRO A 70 -24.33 45.35 -27.61
N THR A 71 -24.56 45.89 -28.80
CA THR A 71 -24.57 45.18 -30.09
C THR A 71 -23.31 44.29 -30.25
N PRO A 72 -23.46 43.01 -30.63
CA PRO A 72 -22.32 42.12 -30.84
C PRO A 72 -21.47 42.58 -32.04
N ALA A 73 -20.15 42.52 -31.85
CA ALA A 73 -19.17 42.83 -32.89
C ALA A 73 -19.25 41.82 -34.07
N PRO A 74 -18.98 42.26 -35.30
CA PRO A 74 -19.07 41.40 -36.47
C PRO A 74 -18.02 40.28 -36.45
N GLU A 75 -18.49 39.10 -36.82
CA GLU A 75 -17.75 37.84 -36.92
C GLU A 75 -16.55 37.96 -37.88
N PRO A 76 -15.34 37.51 -37.50
CA PRO A 76 -14.18 37.59 -38.38
C PRO A 76 -14.29 36.59 -39.54
N ALA A 77 -13.95 37.07 -40.74
CA ALA A 77 -13.99 36.30 -41.97
C ALA A 77 -13.11 35.03 -41.94
N PRO A 78 -13.52 33.94 -42.62
CA PRO A 78 -12.81 32.68 -42.61
C PRO A 78 -11.42 32.80 -43.26
N VAL A 79 -10.41 32.30 -42.55
CA VAL A 79 -9.02 32.19 -43.00
C VAL A 79 -8.93 31.12 -44.10
N PRO A 80 -8.26 31.38 -45.23
CA PRO A 80 -8.14 30.41 -46.31
C PRO A 80 -7.29 29.20 -45.92
N GLU A 81 -7.79 28.04 -46.31
CA GLU A 81 -7.25 26.69 -46.08
C GLU A 81 -5.89 26.51 -46.79
N ILE A 82 -4.83 26.28 -46.02
CA ILE A 82 -3.49 25.99 -46.55
C ILE A 82 -3.44 24.51 -46.95
N VAL A 83 -3.46 24.26 -48.26
CA VAL A 83 -3.24 22.94 -48.85
C VAL A 83 -1.74 22.59 -48.76
N VAL A 84 -1.39 21.64 -47.89
CA VAL A 84 -0.05 21.05 -47.83
C VAL A 84 0.01 19.86 -48.81
N PRO A 85 0.93 19.85 -49.79
CA PRO A 85 1.08 18.72 -50.69
C PRO A 85 1.74 17.53 -49.96
N VAL A 86 1.08 16.38 -49.99
CA VAL A 86 1.62 15.09 -49.54
C VAL A 86 2.64 14.61 -50.57
N VAL A 87 3.93 14.72 -50.23
CA VAL A 87 5.02 14.09 -50.98
C VAL A 87 5.12 12.63 -50.52
N LYS A 88 4.85 11.72 -51.45
CA LYS A 88 4.96 10.26 -51.27
C LYS A 88 6.40 9.87 -51.65
N GLU A 89 7.24 9.63 -50.66
CA GLU A 89 8.61 9.15 -50.86
C GLU A 89 8.63 7.62 -50.84
N GLU A 90 8.78 7.02 -52.03
CA GLU A 90 9.01 5.58 -52.19
C GLU A 90 10.50 5.29 -51.99
N VAL A 91 10.83 4.61 -50.89
CA VAL A 91 12.18 4.08 -50.62
C VAL A 91 12.30 2.69 -51.27
N PRO A 92 13.28 2.45 -52.16
CA PRO A 92 13.49 1.13 -52.75
C PRO A 92 14.16 0.18 -51.75
N ILE A 93 13.53 -0.96 -51.51
CA ILE A 93 14.06 -2.06 -50.70
C ILE A 93 15.10 -2.83 -51.55
N VAL A 94 16.37 -2.78 -51.15
CA VAL A 94 17.43 -3.63 -51.69
C VAL A 94 17.46 -4.95 -50.93
N PRO A 95 17.44 -6.12 -51.60
CA PRO A 95 17.48 -7.42 -50.93
C PRO A 95 18.89 -7.71 -50.38
N VAL A 96 18.99 -7.88 -49.06
CA VAL A 96 20.20 -8.35 -48.39
C VAL A 96 20.32 -9.86 -48.57
N ALA A 97 21.34 -10.29 -49.30
CA ALA A 97 21.70 -11.69 -49.46
C ALA A 97 22.27 -12.26 -48.15
N THR A 98 21.73 -13.39 -47.70
CA THR A 98 22.19 -14.16 -46.54
C THR A 98 23.42 -14.99 -46.92
N PRO A 99 24.56 -14.89 -46.21
CA PRO A 99 25.67 -15.81 -46.40
C PRO A 99 25.44 -17.13 -45.64
N PRO A 100 25.96 -18.28 -46.14
CA PRO A 100 25.68 -19.60 -45.60
C PRO A 100 26.38 -19.85 -44.26
N ALA A 101 25.70 -20.59 -43.38
CA ALA A 101 26.18 -20.99 -42.07
C ALA A 101 27.35 -22.00 -42.15
N PRO A 102 28.41 -21.83 -41.34
CA PRO A 102 29.32 -22.91 -41.03
C PRO A 102 28.85 -23.68 -39.78
N SER A 103 28.69 -24.99 -39.92
CA SER A 103 28.75 -25.97 -38.81
C SER A 103 30.17 -25.97 -38.25
N PRO A 104 30.40 -26.04 -36.92
CA PRO A 104 30.89 -27.32 -36.39
C PRO A 104 30.60 -27.62 -34.89
N GLU A 105 30.46 -28.91 -34.61
CA GLU A 105 31.26 -29.70 -33.65
C GLU A 105 31.21 -29.40 -32.14
N SER A 106 30.92 -30.47 -31.38
CA SER A 106 30.78 -30.54 -29.93
C SER A 106 32.11 -30.52 -29.18
N ALA A 107 32.23 -29.64 -28.17
CA ALA A 107 33.32 -29.64 -27.19
C ALA A 107 32.77 -29.66 -25.74
N PRO A 108 33.50 -30.26 -24.77
CA PRO A 108 32.97 -30.60 -23.45
C PRO A 108 32.99 -29.44 -22.44
N LEU A 109 32.09 -29.53 -21.46
CA LEU A 109 31.89 -28.60 -20.35
C LEU A 109 33.18 -28.26 -19.58
N ARG A 110 33.46 -26.95 -19.44
CA ARG A 110 34.34 -26.36 -18.43
C ARG A 110 33.63 -25.17 -17.79
N THR A 111 33.71 -25.08 -16.46
CA THR A 111 33.26 -23.92 -15.68
C THR A 111 34.47 -23.19 -15.14
N GLU A 112 34.64 -21.92 -15.52
CA GLU A 112 35.65 -21.01 -14.98
C GLU A 112 34.97 -20.02 -14.01
N ALA A 113 35.42 -20.04 -12.76
CA ALA A 113 35.18 -18.95 -11.81
C ALA A 113 36.50 -18.63 -11.09
N HIS A 114 36.94 -17.38 -11.21
CA HIS A 114 38.06 -16.77 -10.48
C HIS A 114 39.48 -17.35 -10.66
N GLY A 115 39.89 -17.67 -11.89
CA GLY A 115 41.30 -17.56 -12.33
C GLY A 115 42.38 -18.35 -11.57
N VAL A 116 42.02 -19.35 -10.75
CA VAL A 116 42.98 -20.20 -10.03
C VAL A 116 42.62 -21.66 -10.23
N VAL A 117 43.43 -22.37 -11.00
CA VAL A 117 43.35 -23.82 -11.19
C VAL A 117 44.00 -24.50 -9.97
N ARG A 118 43.24 -25.31 -9.22
CA ARG A 118 43.79 -26.25 -8.23
C ARG A 118 43.37 -27.68 -8.57
N PRO A 119 44.28 -28.67 -8.46
CA PRO A 119 43.96 -30.07 -8.71
C PRO A 119 43.03 -30.62 -7.62
N VAL A 120 42.01 -31.37 -8.04
CA VAL A 120 41.07 -32.10 -7.17
C VAL A 120 41.80 -33.33 -6.60
N PRO A 121 41.92 -33.49 -5.27
CA PRO A 121 42.48 -34.69 -4.68
C PRO A 121 41.50 -35.88 -4.78
N PRO A 122 41.98 -37.11 -4.94
CA PRO A 122 41.13 -38.28 -5.08
C PRO A 122 40.39 -38.60 -3.78
N LEU A 123 39.11 -38.94 -3.92
CA LEU A 123 38.26 -39.45 -2.83
C LEU A 123 38.78 -40.81 -2.37
N GLN A 124 39.15 -40.91 -1.09
CA GLN A 124 39.39 -42.19 -0.43
C GLN A 124 38.08 -42.76 0.15
N PRO A 125 37.85 -44.08 0.06
CA PRO A 125 36.72 -44.74 0.72
C PRO A 125 37.15 -45.35 2.05
N THR A 126 36.40 -45.13 3.14
CA THR A 126 36.56 -45.92 4.38
C THR A 126 35.34 -45.76 5.30
N VAL A 127 34.47 -46.79 5.32
CA VAL A 127 34.17 -47.80 6.37
C VAL A 127 33.10 -47.45 7.42
N PRO A 128 32.28 -48.45 7.84
CA PRO A 128 31.11 -48.27 8.70
C PRO A 128 31.48 -48.28 10.18
N PHE A 129 30.82 -47.43 10.97
CA PHE A 129 30.94 -47.45 12.43
C PHE A 129 29.96 -48.44 13.06
N ALA A 130 30.53 -49.26 13.93
CA ALA A 130 29.90 -50.32 14.70
C ALA A 130 29.09 -49.79 15.90
N VAL A 131 28.15 -50.65 16.30
CA VAL A 131 27.30 -50.58 17.48
C VAL A 131 28.13 -50.70 18.76
N ALA A 132 27.83 -49.88 19.77
CA ALA A 132 28.25 -50.12 21.15
C ALA A 132 27.07 -49.91 22.11
N ASN A 133 26.83 -50.95 22.90
CA ASN A 133 25.83 -51.05 23.97
C ASN A 133 26.25 -50.28 25.23
N GLY A 134 25.24 -49.82 25.98
CA GLY A 134 25.17 -49.99 27.43
C GLY A 134 25.68 -48.85 28.32
N SER A 135 24.76 -48.13 28.97
CA SER A 135 24.80 -47.91 30.42
C SER A 135 23.52 -47.28 30.96
N SER A 136 23.19 -47.70 32.18
CA SER A 136 21.96 -47.56 32.95
C SER A 136 21.92 -46.32 33.85
N VAL A 137 20.74 -45.68 33.97
CA VAL A 137 19.99 -45.24 35.20
C VAL A 137 20.69 -44.17 36.10
N PRO A 138 20.00 -43.11 36.62
CA PRO A 138 18.79 -43.25 37.44
C PRO A 138 17.63 -42.26 37.31
N VAL A 139 16.48 -42.86 37.66
CA VAL A 139 15.22 -42.37 38.24
C VAL A 139 15.35 -41.05 39.02
N ILE A 140 14.46 -40.09 38.72
CA ILE A 140 14.12 -38.96 39.60
C ILE A 140 12.59 -38.88 39.70
N GLU A 141 12.13 -38.80 40.95
CA GLU A 141 10.76 -38.67 41.44
C GLU A 141 9.97 -37.52 40.79
N ALA A 142 8.72 -37.82 40.42
CA ALA A 142 7.72 -36.83 40.04
C ALA A 142 6.97 -36.36 41.30
N THR A 143 7.15 -35.10 41.68
CA THR A 143 6.31 -34.43 42.68
C THR A 143 5.15 -33.74 41.94
N ALA A 144 3.94 -34.23 42.16
CA ALA A 144 2.71 -33.60 41.71
C ALA A 144 2.46 -32.34 42.56
N SER A 145 2.08 -31.24 41.91
CA SER A 145 1.44 -30.10 42.57
C SER A 145 0.21 -29.68 41.78
N ALA A 146 -0.92 -29.76 42.47
CA ALA A 146 -2.24 -29.40 41.99
C ALA A 146 -2.33 -27.88 41.77
N VAL A 147 -2.89 -27.48 40.62
CA VAL A 147 -3.26 -26.09 40.34
C VAL A 147 -4.77 -25.96 40.46
N VAL A 148 -5.16 -25.02 41.31
CA VAL A 148 -6.52 -24.61 41.66
C VAL A 148 -7.18 -23.90 40.47
N GLU A 149 -8.33 -24.39 40.02
CA GLU A 149 -9.22 -23.69 39.08
C GLU A 149 -9.92 -22.51 39.77
N LYS A 150 -9.95 -21.35 39.11
CA LYS A 150 -10.88 -20.25 39.41
C LYS A 150 -11.85 -20.06 38.24
N PRO A 151 -13.14 -19.79 38.50
CA PRO A 151 -14.17 -19.76 37.48
C PRO A 151 -14.13 -18.46 36.66
N VAL A 152 -14.22 -18.59 35.34
CA VAL A 152 -14.36 -17.48 34.39
C VAL A 152 -15.83 -17.09 34.33
N SER A 153 -16.11 -15.81 34.55
CA SER A 153 -17.43 -15.20 34.39
C SER A 153 -17.66 -14.78 32.94
N GLU A 154 -18.89 -15.01 32.51
CA GLU A 154 -19.43 -14.91 31.17
C GLU A 154 -19.81 -13.45 30.83
N ILE A 155 -19.25 -12.87 29.75
CA ILE A 155 -19.79 -11.65 29.13
C ILE A 155 -19.91 -11.84 27.62
N ARG A 156 -21.16 -12.00 27.19
CA ARG A 156 -21.64 -12.18 25.82
C ARG A 156 -21.90 -10.81 25.17
N ASN A 157 -21.19 -10.46 24.09
CA ASN A 157 -21.51 -9.30 23.24
C ASN A 157 -21.52 -9.67 21.74
N LYS A 158 -22.72 -9.83 21.19
CA LYS A 158 -23.03 -10.30 19.81
C LYS A 158 -22.85 -9.23 18.69
N LYS A 159 -22.01 -8.21 18.86
CA LYS A 159 -21.94 -7.07 17.90
C LYS A 159 -20.73 -7.08 16.94
N LYS A 160 -19.91 -8.14 16.91
CA LYS A 160 -18.69 -8.21 16.09
C LYS A 160 -18.87 -8.74 14.66
N ILE A 161 -20.09 -9.01 14.19
CA ILE A 161 -20.32 -9.84 12.98
C ILE A 161 -20.07 -9.10 11.65
N ILE A 162 -20.10 -7.77 11.61
CA ILE A 162 -20.07 -7.01 10.33
C ILE A 162 -18.66 -6.58 9.91
N THR A 163 -17.69 -6.54 10.84
CA THR A 163 -16.33 -6.04 10.56
C THR A 163 -15.39 -7.11 10.00
N PHE A 164 -15.75 -8.40 10.09
CA PHE A 164 -14.84 -9.51 9.76
C PHE A 164 -14.85 -9.91 8.27
N THR A 165 -15.89 -9.59 7.50
CA THR A 165 -16.00 -10.10 6.12
C THR A 165 -15.12 -9.32 5.12
N ALA A 166 -14.73 -8.07 5.41
CA ALA A 166 -13.67 -7.34 4.66
C ALA A 166 -12.29 -7.92 4.85
N ILE A 167 -12.06 -8.12 6.13
CA ILE A 167 -10.84 -8.67 6.67
C ILE A 167 -10.79 -10.15 6.29
N ALA A 168 -11.87 -10.77 5.81
CA ALA A 168 -11.83 -12.15 5.33
C ALA A 168 -11.26 -12.28 3.91
N ILE A 169 -11.30 -11.29 3.01
CA ILE A 169 -10.70 -11.49 1.66
C ILE A 169 -9.25 -11.03 1.60
N VAL A 170 -8.95 -9.85 2.15
CA VAL A 170 -7.55 -9.44 2.36
C VAL A 170 -6.92 -10.30 3.44
N GLY A 171 -7.66 -10.65 4.49
CA GLY A 171 -7.20 -11.60 5.47
C GLY A 171 -7.24 -13.04 5.00
N VAL A 172 -7.93 -13.50 3.95
CA VAL A 172 -7.65 -14.87 3.43
C VAL A 172 -6.37 -14.87 2.59
N ALA A 173 -6.05 -13.78 1.88
CA ALA A 173 -4.74 -13.59 1.25
C ALA A 173 -3.59 -13.41 2.27
N VAL A 174 -3.88 -12.83 3.44
CA VAL A 174 -2.92 -12.59 4.53
C VAL A 174 -2.94 -13.70 5.62
N LEU A 175 -4.01 -14.48 5.75
CA LEU A 175 -4.09 -15.71 6.55
C LEU A 175 -3.47 -16.90 5.80
N ALA A 176 -3.35 -16.81 4.47
CA ALA A 176 -2.44 -17.69 3.72
C ALA A 176 -0.96 -17.47 4.06
N LEU A 177 -0.62 -16.36 4.74
CA LEU A 177 0.72 -16.07 5.26
C LEU A 177 0.89 -16.40 6.75
N GLY A 178 -0.17 -16.86 7.43
CA GLY A 178 -0.22 -16.93 8.89
C GLY A 178 -0.82 -18.20 9.46
N VAL A 179 -0.40 -19.40 9.02
CA VAL A 179 -0.75 -20.64 9.74
C VAL A 179 0.37 -21.65 9.60
N TRP A 180 0.98 -22.06 10.72
CA TRP A 180 2.08 -22.99 10.60
C TRP A 180 2.60 -23.65 11.91
N PHE A 181 3.00 -24.96 11.87
CA PHE A 181 4.36 -25.57 12.22
C PHE A 181 4.57 -26.89 12.99
N ALA A 182 5.84 -27.35 12.94
CA ALA A 182 6.60 -28.39 13.65
C ALA A 182 5.88 -29.67 14.03
N TYR A 183 6.36 -30.92 13.95
CA TYR A 183 7.56 -31.66 13.52
C TYR A 183 7.66 -32.97 14.36
N ALA A 184 7.74 -34.17 13.74
CA ALA A 184 8.82 -35.17 13.96
C ALA A 184 8.56 -36.58 13.36
N ALA A 185 9.52 -37.03 12.54
CA ALA A 185 10.07 -38.39 12.36
C ALA A 185 9.70 -39.27 11.12
N TYR A 186 10.67 -39.27 10.17
CA TYR A 186 11.29 -40.38 9.41
C TYR A 186 10.63 -41.02 8.16
N PHE A 187 11.41 -40.96 7.06
CA PHE A 187 11.23 -41.44 5.67
C PHE A 187 10.61 -40.45 4.64
N ILE A 188 11.07 -40.53 3.39
CA ILE A 188 11.08 -39.47 2.37
C ILE A 188 9.73 -39.42 1.63
N SER A 189 8.93 -38.39 1.88
CA SER A 189 7.67 -38.16 1.17
C SER A 189 7.50 -36.66 0.84
N PRO A 190 6.75 -36.27 -0.22
CA PRO A 190 6.45 -34.87 -0.56
C PRO A 190 5.92 -34.04 0.62
N GLU A 191 5.15 -34.67 1.50
CA GLU A 191 4.63 -34.07 2.73
C GLU A 191 5.76 -33.66 3.68
N ARG A 192 6.92 -34.32 3.63
CA ARG A 192 8.09 -33.91 4.42
C ARG A 192 8.71 -32.61 3.90
N ASP A 193 8.68 -32.37 2.60
CA ASP A 193 9.13 -31.09 2.06
C ASP A 193 8.17 -29.99 2.46
N ILE A 194 6.86 -30.26 2.44
CA ILE A 194 5.88 -29.35 3.02
C ILE A 194 6.17 -29.17 4.50
N ASP A 195 6.38 -30.22 5.29
CA ASP A 195 6.69 -30.12 6.72
C ASP A 195 8.01 -29.38 7.01
N ARG A 196 8.98 -29.41 6.10
CA ARG A 196 10.28 -28.73 6.23
C ARG A 196 10.23 -27.30 5.74
N ALA A 197 9.65 -27.07 4.56
CA ALA A 197 9.33 -25.74 4.09
C ALA A 197 8.54 -25.07 5.14
N MET A 198 7.55 -25.82 5.61
CA MET A 198 6.88 -25.65 6.85
C MET A 198 7.91 -25.21 7.89
N SER A 199 8.67 -26.13 8.44
CA SER A 199 9.58 -25.84 9.52
C SER A 199 10.63 -24.72 9.30
N ARG A 200 10.79 -24.19 8.08
CA ARG A 200 11.65 -23.05 7.78
C ARG A 200 10.95 -21.71 7.99
N LEU A 201 9.71 -21.51 7.55
CA LEU A 201 9.10 -20.16 7.48
C LEU A 201 8.97 -19.45 8.85
N HIS A 202 8.72 -20.16 9.96
CA HIS A 202 8.68 -19.53 11.30
C HIS A 202 10.05 -19.25 11.88
N SER A 203 11.08 -19.93 11.38
CA SER A 203 12.44 -19.61 11.77
C SER A 203 12.98 -18.39 11.02
N VAL A 204 12.29 -17.98 9.94
CA VAL A 204 12.65 -16.80 9.17
C VAL A 204 12.48 -15.58 10.05
N LYS A 205 13.56 -14.83 10.21
CA LYS A 205 13.55 -13.56 10.95
C LYS A 205 13.24 -12.38 10.05
N SER A 206 13.62 -12.46 8.78
CA SER A 206 13.45 -11.39 7.81
C SER A 206 13.36 -11.97 6.41
N PHE A 207 12.66 -11.29 5.52
CA PHE A 207 12.56 -11.68 4.11
C PHE A 207 12.07 -10.51 3.25
N THR A 208 12.30 -10.60 1.94
CA THR A 208 11.65 -9.75 0.95
C THR A 208 10.54 -10.52 0.27
N PHE A 209 9.48 -9.85 -0.14
CA PHE A 209 8.36 -10.48 -0.80
C PHE A 209 7.83 -9.65 -1.96
N ALA A 210 7.19 -10.33 -2.90
CA ALA A 210 6.36 -9.73 -3.93
C ALA A 210 5.03 -10.48 -3.95
N SER A 211 3.92 -9.76 -4.12
CA SER A 211 2.60 -10.35 -4.25
C SER A 211 1.83 -9.70 -5.38
N GLU A 212 1.11 -10.51 -6.13
CA GLU A 212 0.12 -10.09 -7.10
C GLU A 212 -1.22 -10.67 -6.67
N ILE A 213 -2.22 -9.81 -6.52
CA ILE A 213 -3.58 -10.18 -6.16
C ILE A 213 -4.48 -9.70 -7.29
N VAL A 214 -5.16 -10.63 -7.96
CA VAL A 214 -6.15 -10.32 -8.99
C VAL A 214 -7.52 -10.73 -8.46
N VAL A 215 -8.43 -9.77 -8.34
CA VAL A 215 -9.81 -9.99 -7.94
C VAL A 215 -10.71 -9.73 -9.13
N GLU A 216 -11.36 -10.77 -9.63
CA GLU A 216 -12.36 -10.69 -10.67
C GLU A 216 -13.75 -10.69 -10.03
N MET A 217 -14.55 -9.66 -10.28
CA MET A 217 -15.88 -9.51 -9.73
C MET A 217 -16.90 -9.61 -10.85
N ALA A 218 -17.93 -10.45 -10.69
CA ALA A 218 -19.04 -10.51 -11.65
C ALA A 218 -19.88 -9.20 -11.66
N ASN A 219 -19.94 -8.53 -10.50
CA ASN A 219 -20.54 -7.22 -10.33
C ASN A 219 -19.72 -6.41 -9.32
N ALA A 220 -19.07 -5.33 -9.72
CA ALA A 220 -18.16 -4.60 -8.84
C ALA A 220 -18.83 -4.08 -7.54
N LYS A 221 -20.07 -3.59 -7.62
CA LYS A 221 -20.82 -3.13 -6.43
C LYS A 221 -21.15 -4.24 -5.45
N ALA A 222 -21.64 -5.37 -5.93
CA ALA A 222 -21.99 -6.49 -5.08
C ALA A 222 -20.75 -7.30 -4.65
N GLY A 223 -19.76 -7.42 -5.52
CA GLY A 223 -18.47 -8.07 -5.31
C GLY A 223 -17.61 -7.32 -4.30
N LEU A 224 -17.50 -5.99 -4.38
CA LEU A 224 -16.74 -5.21 -3.41
C LEU A 224 -17.37 -5.27 -2.01
N VAL A 225 -18.70 -5.36 -1.90
CA VAL A 225 -19.38 -5.62 -0.62
C VAL A 225 -19.14 -7.05 -0.14
N ALA A 226 -19.15 -8.03 -1.03
CA ALA A 226 -18.79 -9.41 -0.69
C ALA A 226 -17.34 -9.50 -0.20
N THR A 227 -16.44 -8.69 -0.79
CA THR A 227 -15.02 -8.69 -0.45
C THR A 227 -14.62 -7.86 0.73
N THR A 228 -15.35 -6.78 0.98
CA THR A 228 -15.08 -5.87 2.08
C THR A 228 -16.06 -6.03 3.24
N GLY A 229 -17.08 -6.88 3.17
CA GLY A 229 -18.13 -6.96 4.21
C GLY A 229 -18.84 -5.64 4.55
N ALA A 230 -18.44 -4.53 3.93
CA ALA A 230 -18.70 -3.18 4.36
C ALA A 230 -19.72 -2.61 3.38
N ALA A 231 -20.97 -2.57 3.81
CA ALA A 231 -22.01 -1.78 3.15
C ALA A 231 -21.87 -0.27 3.48
N GLY A 232 -20.63 0.22 3.57
CA GLY A 232 -20.35 1.60 3.94
C GLY A 232 -20.77 2.57 2.84
N PRO A 233 -21.17 3.82 3.18
CA PRO A 233 -21.62 4.81 2.20
C PRO A 233 -20.52 5.21 1.20
N PHE A 234 -19.26 4.92 1.50
CA PHE A 234 -18.15 5.12 0.56
C PHE A 234 -18.10 4.02 -0.51
N VAL A 235 -18.37 2.75 -0.18
CA VAL A 235 -18.35 1.63 -1.13
C VAL A 235 -19.41 1.82 -2.22
N SER A 236 -20.61 2.29 -1.82
CA SER A 236 -21.69 2.59 -2.77
C SER A 236 -21.40 3.82 -3.66
N MET A 237 -20.55 4.73 -3.20
CA MET A 237 -20.20 5.97 -3.93
C MET A 237 -19.21 5.72 -5.08
N PHE A 238 -18.48 4.60 -5.01
CA PHE A 238 -17.37 4.33 -5.93
C PHE A 238 -17.55 3.07 -6.79
N ALA A 239 -18.50 2.21 -6.44
CA ALA A 239 -18.68 0.97 -7.17
C ALA A 239 -19.51 1.13 -8.44
N THR A 240 -19.05 0.51 -9.53
CA THR A 240 -19.77 0.42 -10.80
C THR A 240 -20.70 -0.78 -10.84
N THR A 241 -21.71 -0.73 -11.71
CA THR A 241 -22.50 -1.92 -12.08
C THR A 241 -21.80 -2.67 -13.20
N GLY A 242 -21.70 -4.00 -13.08
CA GLY A 242 -21.09 -4.87 -14.09
C GLY A 242 -19.75 -5.47 -13.66
N PRO A 243 -19.17 -6.35 -14.49
CA PRO A 243 -17.95 -7.06 -14.15
C PRO A 243 -16.74 -6.12 -14.15
N ALA A 244 -15.85 -6.30 -13.17
CA ALA A 244 -14.63 -5.51 -13.02
C ALA A 244 -13.50 -6.35 -12.43
N THR A 245 -12.27 -5.96 -12.74
CA THR A 245 -11.05 -6.59 -12.26
C THR A 245 -10.23 -5.60 -11.46
N LEU A 246 -9.86 -5.99 -10.24
CA LEU A 246 -8.93 -5.26 -9.38
C LEU A 246 -7.62 -6.04 -9.33
N THR A 247 -6.53 -5.43 -9.79
CA THR A 247 -5.18 -5.99 -9.70
C THR A 247 -4.38 -5.20 -8.69
N THR A 248 -3.80 -5.86 -7.69
CA THR A 248 -2.92 -5.26 -6.69
C THR A 248 -1.55 -5.90 -6.74
N ASN A 249 -0.53 -5.11 -7.03
CA ASN A 249 0.87 -5.52 -6.97
C ASN A 249 1.50 -4.95 -5.70
N ILE A 250 2.18 -5.80 -4.95
CA ILE A 250 2.82 -5.47 -3.68
C ILE A 250 4.27 -5.93 -3.75
N VAL A 251 5.22 -5.08 -3.37
CA VAL A 251 6.61 -5.47 -3.16
C VAL A 251 7.07 -4.90 -1.83
N GLY A 252 7.68 -5.74 -1.01
CA GLY A 252 8.03 -5.33 0.34
C GLY A 252 9.09 -6.18 1.00
N SER A 253 9.29 -5.87 2.26
CA SER A 253 10.29 -6.48 3.12
C SER A 253 9.82 -6.47 4.56
N PHE A 254 10.11 -7.56 5.25
CA PHE A 254 9.72 -7.80 6.63
C PHE A 254 10.95 -8.07 7.49
N ASP A 255 10.98 -7.52 8.69
CA ASP A 255 11.95 -7.79 9.74
C ASP A 255 11.25 -8.05 11.09
N GLY A 256 11.20 -9.32 11.48
CA GLY A 256 10.70 -9.81 12.75
C GLY A 256 11.81 -10.18 13.74
N THR A 257 13.02 -9.62 13.60
CA THR A 257 14.12 -9.86 14.56
C THR A 257 13.81 -9.35 15.97
N GLN A 258 13.00 -8.29 16.09
CA GLN A 258 12.54 -7.76 17.37
C GLN A 258 11.18 -8.34 17.74
N GLU A 259 11.12 -8.97 18.91
CA GLU A 259 9.89 -9.58 19.40
C GLU A 259 8.88 -8.53 19.85
N GLY A 260 7.65 -8.60 19.31
CA GLY A 260 6.56 -7.69 19.65
C GLY A 260 6.58 -6.35 18.89
N ALA A 261 7.67 -6.07 18.17
CA ALA A 261 7.82 -4.88 17.32
C ALA A 261 8.38 -5.26 15.95
N PRO A 262 7.66 -6.11 15.16
CA PRO A 262 8.08 -6.41 13.81
C PRO A 262 8.06 -5.13 12.96
N ARG A 263 8.98 -5.04 12.01
CA ARG A 263 9.03 -3.96 11.04
C ARG A 263 8.59 -4.48 9.68
N LEU A 264 7.70 -3.76 9.03
CA LEU A 264 7.24 -4.06 7.68
C LEU A 264 7.41 -2.82 6.82
N ALA A 265 7.89 -2.99 5.60
CA ALA A 265 7.83 -1.96 4.57
C ALA A 265 7.31 -2.58 3.27
N PHE A 266 6.37 -1.93 2.60
CA PHE A 266 5.95 -2.35 1.27
C PHE A 266 5.45 -1.18 0.43
N THR A 267 5.53 -1.35 -0.87
CA THR A 267 4.85 -0.51 -1.87
C THR A 267 3.74 -1.34 -2.48
N ALA A 268 2.54 -0.78 -2.55
CA ALA A 268 1.39 -1.39 -3.20
C ALA A 268 0.85 -0.47 -4.30
N VAL A 269 0.50 -1.06 -5.44
CA VAL A 269 -0.19 -0.39 -6.54
C VAL A 269 -1.40 -1.24 -6.92
N SER A 270 -2.58 -0.66 -6.73
CA SER A 270 -3.86 -1.24 -7.08
C SER A 270 -4.45 -0.53 -8.30
N THR A 271 -4.81 -1.29 -9.32
CA THR A 271 -5.47 -0.83 -10.55
C THR A 271 -6.83 -1.50 -10.68
N MET A 272 -7.86 -0.73 -11.00
CA MET A 272 -9.19 -1.23 -11.30
C MET A 272 -9.59 -0.78 -12.71
N ASP A 273 -9.95 -1.73 -13.55
CA ASP A 273 -10.30 -1.49 -14.97
C ASP A 273 -11.61 -0.69 -15.12
N LYS A 274 -12.54 -0.84 -14.18
CA LYS A 274 -13.87 -0.22 -14.22
C LYS A 274 -14.27 0.37 -12.88
N TRP A 275 -13.96 1.64 -12.69
CA TRP A 275 -14.42 2.47 -11.57
C TRP A 275 -15.52 3.44 -12.01
N ALA A 276 -16.24 4.04 -11.06
CA ALA A 276 -17.31 5.01 -11.34
C ALA A 276 -16.86 6.22 -12.18
N VAL A 277 -15.55 6.47 -12.23
CA VAL A 277 -14.91 7.57 -12.99
C VAL A 277 -13.97 7.07 -14.10
N GLY A 278 -14.08 5.80 -14.51
CA GLY A 278 -13.21 5.17 -15.51
C GLY A 278 -12.16 4.24 -14.90
N GLU A 279 -11.00 4.08 -15.52
CA GLU A 279 -9.88 3.33 -14.93
C GLU A 279 -9.32 4.08 -13.72
N ALA A 280 -9.01 3.35 -12.64
CA ALA A 280 -8.53 3.93 -11.39
C ALA A 280 -7.27 3.25 -10.90
N THR A 281 -6.26 4.05 -10.54
CA THR A 281 -5.00 3.56 -9.96
C THR A 281 -4.74 4.23 -8.62
N LEU A 282 -4.58 3.41 -7.58
CA LEU A 282 -4.18 3.83 -6.23
C LEU A 282 -2.82 3.22 -5.91
N GLY A 283 -1.85 4.05 -5.55
CA GLY A 283 -0.54 3.61 -5.14
C GLY A 283 -0.22 4.14 -3.75
N PHE A 284 0.40 3.33 -2.91
CA PHE A 284 0.89 3.76 -1.61
C PHE A 284 2.15 3.00 -1.20
N ILE A 285 2.96 3.65 -0.36
CA ILE A 285 4.05 3.05 0.39
C ILE A 285 3.61 2.98 1.84
N TYR A 286 3.88 1.87 2.49
CA TYR A 286 3.54 1.61 3.87
C TYR A 286 4.77 1.15 4.63
N ASN A 287 5.05 1.77 5.78
CA ASN A 287 6.02 1.27 6.75
C ASN A 287 5.31 1.08 8.10
N ASN A 288 5.42 -0.09 8.72
CA ASN A 288 5.12 -0.29 10.14
C ASN A 288 6.45 -0.39 10.89
N ILE A 289 6.66 0.50 11.85
CA ILE A 289 7.89 0.54 12.66
C ILE A 289 7.48 0.84 14.09
N ASP A 290 7.82 -0.08 14.99
CA ASP A 290 7.60 0.07 16.43
C ASP A 290 6.12 0.46 16.74
N GLN A 291 5.15 -0.21 16.07
CA GLN A 291 3.70 0.03 16.21
C GLN A 291 3.23 1.43 15.76
N VAL A 292 3.99 2.05 14.86
CA VAL A 292 3.59 3.28 14.17
C VAL A 292 3.49 2.96 12.69
N SER A 293 2.30 3.20 12.13
CA SER A 293 2.02 3.03 10.71
C SER A 293 2.32 4.32 9.98
N TYR A 294 3.23 4.28 9.01
CA TYR A 294 3.56 5.36 8.11
C TYR A 294 3.01 5.05 6.73
N VAL A 295 2.24 5.95 6.15
CA VAL A 295 1.59 5.77 4.85
C VAL A 295 1.96 6.94 3.96
N ASN A 296 2.44 6.66 2.74
CA ASN A 296 2.63 7.67 1.71
C ASN A 296 1.81 7.29 0.49
N ILE A 297 0.92 8.18 0.07
CA ILE A 297 0.07 7.91 -1.09
C ILE A 297 0.82 8.37 -2.34
N THR A 298 1.31 7.43 -3.14
CA THR A 298 2.17 7.73 -4.29
C THR A 298 1.37 8.14 -5.51
N THR A 299 0.23 7.47 -5.71
CA THR A 299 -0.68 7.68 -6.85
C THR A 299 -2.11 7.66 -6.33
N MET A 300 -2.97 8.55 -6.83
CA MET A 300 -4.41 8.51 -6.53
C MET A 300 -5.20 8.60 -7.83
N PRO A 301 -6.38 7.95 -7.89
CA PRO A 301 -7.28 8.12 -9.01
C PRO A 301 -7.81 9.56 -9.05
N ASN A 302 -8.03 10.08 -10.26
CA ASN A 302 -8.69 11.37 -10.42
C ASN A 302 -10.18 11.20 -10.12
N LEU A 303 -10.64 11.70 -8.97
CA LEU A 303 -12.04 11.57 -8.56
C LEU A 303 -12.96 12.59 -9.26
N GLY A 304 -12.44 13.55 -10.03
CA GLY A 304 -13.23 14.56 -10.74
C GLY A 304 -13.83 15.67 -9.87
N PHE A 305 -14.34 15.33 -8.67
CA PHE A 305 -14.96 16.28 -7.74
C PHE A 305 -14.08 16.61 -6.51
N LEU A 306 -13.02 15.83 -6.26
CA LEU A 306 -12.08 16.06 -5.15
C LEU A 306 -10.64 16.05 -5.67
N ASN A 307 -9.94 17.18 -5.48
CA ASN A 307 -8.51 17.25 -5.74
C ASN A 307 -7.73 16.75 -4.53
N LEU A 308 -7.37 15.47 -4.54
CA LEU A 308 -6.57 14.85 -3.48
C LEU A 308 -5.06 14.93 -3.73
N SER A 309 -4.61 15.71 -4.72
CA SER A 309 -3.18 15.84 -5.03
C SER A 309 -2.34 16.39 -3.87
N ALA A 310 -2.97 17.12 -2.94
CA ALA A 310 -2.32 17.62 -1.72
C ALA A 310 -1.86 16.50 -0.78
N LEU A 311 -2.48 15.31 -0.85
CA LEU A 311 -2.12 14.14 -0.04
C LEU A 311 -1.07 13.25 -0.73
N GLN A 312 -0.79 13.49 -2.02
CA GLN A 312 0.18 12.69 -2.75
C GLN A 312 1.61 12.98 -2.30
N GLN A 313 2.45 11.94 -2.27
CA GLN A 313 3.88 12.04 -1.99
C GLN A 313 4.19 12.64 -0.61
N GLN A 314 3.26 12.50 0.35
CA GLN A 314 3.44 12.92 1.73
C GLN A 314 3.34 11.71 2.65
N TRP A 315 4.25 11.62 3.61
CA TRP A 315 4.19 10.62 4.66
C TRP A 315 3.23 11.05 5.77
N PHE A 316 2.33 10.16 6.12
CA PHE A 316 1.40 10.30 7.23
C PHE A 316 1.72 9.23 8.27
N MET A 317 1.91 9.63 9.53
CA MET A 317 1.95 8.70 10.65
C MET A 317 0.55 8.56 11.23
N VAL A 318 0.20 7.32 11.53
CA VAL A 318 -0.99 6.92 12.26
C VAL A 318 -0.50 6.04 13.40
N SER A 319 -0.71 6.50 14.64
CA SER A 319 -0.44 5.64 15.78
C SER A 319 -1.52 4.56 15.86
N ASP A 320 -1.14 3.37 16.32
CA ASP A 320 -2.06 2.24 16.41
C ASP A 320 -3.29 2.54 17.30
N LYS A 321 -3.11 3.37 18.33
CA LYS A 321 -4.19 3.85 19.19
C LYS A 321 -5.16 4.76 18.42
N ASP A 322 -4.64 5.72 17.65
CA ASP A 322 -5.47 6.66 16.89
C ASP A 322 -6.22 5.92 15.77
N ALA A 323 -5.59 4.92 15.14
CA ALA A 323 -6.25 4.10 14.12
C ALA A 323 -7.45 3.32 14.68
N HIS A 324 -7.32 2.78 15.89
CA HIS A 324 -8.43 2.09 16.57
C HIS A 324 -9.60 3.04 16.85
N GLU A 325 -9.30 4.21 17.43
CA GLU A 325 -10.30 5.21 17.80
C GLU A 325 -10.99 5.84 16.57
N GLN A 326 -10.24 6.12 15.50
CA GLN A 326 -10.75 6.83 14.32
C GLN A 326 -11.43 5.92 13.29
N PHE A 327 -10.89 4.72 13.05
CA PHE A 327 -11.38 3.85 11.98
C PHE A 327 -12.19 2.65 12.49
N GLY A 328 -12.34 2.50 13.81
CA GLY A 328 -13.03 1.34 14.40
C GLY A 328 -12.32 0.01 14.07
N SER A 329 -11.03 0.09 13.72
CA SER A 329 -10.14 -1.07 13.52
C SER A 329 -10.13 -1.94 14.78
N PRO A 330 -9.77 -3.24 14.76
CA PRO A 330 -9.42 -3.95 15.99
C PRO A 330 -8.43 -3.14 16.84
N ALA A 331 -8.45 -3.30 18.17
CA ALA A 331 -7.60 -2.57 19.13
C ALA A 331 -6.08 -2.77 18.92
N ASP A 332 -5.71 -3.56 17.92
CA ASP A 332 -4.34 -3.84 17.49
C ASP A 332 -4.30 -3.76 15.94
N PRO A 333 -4.12 -2.59 15.32
CA PRO A 333 -4.10 -2.46 13.87
C PRO A 333 -2.86 -3.08 13.21
N ALA A 334 -1.79 -3.38 13.96
CA ALA A 334 -0.72 -4.25 13.47
C ALA A 334 -1.30 -5.61 13.06
N SER A 335 -2.28 -6.14 13.81
CA SER A 335 -2.99 -7.39 13.45
C SER A 335 -3.87 -7.32 12.19
N GLY A 336 -4.20 -6.12 11.69
CA GLY A 336 -5.11 -5.93 10.55
C GLY A 336 -4.44 -6.01 9.18
N LEU A 337 -3.17 -5.62 9.07
CA LEU A 337 -2.39 -5.69 7.81
C LEU A 337 -1.27 -6.73 7.86
N VAL A 338 -0.81 -7.10 9.06
CA VAL A 338 0.27 -8.08 9.27
C VAL A 338 -0.03 -8.88 10.54
N PRO A 339 -0.71 -10.03 10.45
CA PRO A 339 -0.96 -10.86 11.62
C PRO A 339 0.36 -11.45 12.09
N TRP A 340 1.09 -10.71 12.92
CA TRP A 340 2.23 -11.24 13.62
C TRP A 340 1.73 -12.07 14.79
N LEU A 341 1.86 -13.38 14.64
CA LEU A 341 1.55 -14.31 15.69
C LEU A 341 2.57 -14.17 16.84
N SER A 342 2.08 -14.00 18.06
CA SER A 342 2.89 -14.13 19.28
C SER A 342 3.62 -15.49 19.30
N LYS A 343 4.65 -15.65 20.13
CA LYS A 343 5.33 -16.95 20.26
C LYS A 343 4.36 -18.08 20.63
N GLN A 344 3.35 -17.78 21.46
CA GLN A 344 2.33 -18.74 21.87
C GLN A 344 1.41 -19.09 20.71
N GLU A 345 0.90 -18.10 19.98
CA GLU A 345 0.04 -18.35 18.81
C GLU A 345 0.78 -19.08 17.69
N ARG A 346 2.06 -18.74 17.48
CA ARG A 346 2.97 -19.53 16.64
C ARG A 346 2.96 -20.97 17.14
N SER A 347 3.34 -21.22 18.39
CA SER A 347 3.37 -22.57 18.99
C SER A 347 2.05 -23.34 18.90
N THR A 348 0.90 -22.68 18.94
CA THR A 348 -0.42 -23.33 18.80
C THR A 348 -0.72 -23.68 17.35
N SER A 349 -0.47 -22.76 16.43
CA SER A 349 -0.61 -23.03 14.99
C SER A 349 0.40 -24.07 14.51
N ILE A 350 1.54 -24.17 15.22
CA ILE A 350 2.48 -25.28 15.13
C ILE A 350 1.71 -26.59 15.39
N ALA A 351 1.34 -26.81 16.64
CA ALA A 351 0.69 -28.05 17.06
C ALA A 351 -0.51 -28.46 16.17
N ALA A 352 -1.31 -27.49 15.73
CA ALA A 352 -2.45 -27.70 14.84
C ALA A 352 -2.09 -28.29 13.47
N TRP A 353 -1.10 -27.70 12.76
CA TRP A 353 -0.64 -28.20 11.46
C TRP A 353 -0.18 -29.66 11.56
N LYS A 354 0.60 -29.92 12.61
CA LYS A 354 1.18 -31.21 12.94
C LYS A 354 0.13 -32.30 13.17
N GLU A 355 -0.97 -31.93 13.84
CA GLU A 355 -2.05 -32.85 14.22
C GLU A 355 -3.02 -33.13 13.06
N HIS A 356 -3.37 -32.11 12.28
CA HIS A 356 -4.51 -32.21 11.36
C HIS A 356 -4.14 -32.19 9.87
N ARG A 357 -2.95 -31.68 9.49
CA ARG A 357 -2.47 -31.62 8.10
C ARG A 357 -3.53 -31.16 7.09
N PHE A 358 -3.95 -29.90 7.22
CA PHE A 358 -4.99 -29.32 6.35
C PHE A 358 -4.59 -29.22 4.88
N LEU A 359 -3.31 -29.41 4.54
CA LEU A 359 -2.83 -29.47 3.15
C LEU A 359 -2.25 -30.84 2.85
N THR A 360 -2.66 -31.41 1.72
CA THR A 360 -2.15 -32.69 1.23
C THR A 360 -1.63 -32.53 -0.19
N VAL A 361 -0.56 -33.24 -0.54
CA VAL A 361 -0.01 -33.19 -1.91
C VAL A 361 -0.91 -34.00 -2.82
N GLN A 362 -1.53 -33.36 -3.79
CA GLN A 362 -2.27 -34.06 -4.85
C GLN A 362 -1.32 -34.55 -5.94
N SER A 363 -0.39 -33.70 -6.36
CA SER A 363 0.59 -34.05 -7.38
C SER A 363 1.88 -33.22 -7.24
N THR A 364 2.96 -33.78 -7.79
CA THR A 364 4.25 -33.12 -7.92
C THR A 364 4.48 -32.82 -9.40
N LEU A 365 4.74 -31.56 -9.72
CA LEU A 365 5.02 -31.11 -11.08
C LEU A 365 6.53 -31.01 -11.30
N ALA A 366 6.93 -30.68 -12.54
CA ALA A 366 8.34 -30.50 -12.88
C ALA A 366 8.97 -29.39 -12.00
N ASP A 367 10.24 -29.59 -11.64
CA ASP A 367 10.98 -28.58 -10.89
C ASP A 367 11.10 -27.28 -11.69
N GLU A 368 10.98 -26.15 -11.01
CA GLU A 368 11.05 -24.82 -11.60
C GLU A 368 12.08 -23.96 -10.86
N ALA A 369 12.74 -23.03 -11.57
CA ALA A 369 13.61 -22.05 -10.94
C ALA A 369 12.82 -20.77 -10.63
N ILE A 370 12.67 -20.46 -9.34
CA ILE A 370 12.06 -19.21 -8.87
C ILE A 370 13.21 -18.29 -8.44
N ASP A 371 13.38 -17.16 -9.14
CA ASP A 371 14.46 -16.20 -8.91
C ASP A 371 15.86 -16.86 -8.85
N GLY A 372 16.11 -17.79 -9.78
CA GLY A 372 17.36 -18.54 -9.87
C GLY A 372 17.50 -19.69 -8.87
N VAL A 373 16.54 -19.92 -7.98
CA VAL A 373 16.55 -21.02 -7.00
C VAL A 373 15.72 -22.20 -7.52
N SER A 374 16.38 -23.34 -7.76
CA SER A 374 15.68 -24.58 -8.12
C SER A 374 14.74 -25.02 -7.01
N SER A 375 13.46 -25.18 -7.35
CA SER A 375 12.36 -25.40 -6.43
C SER A 375 11.49 -26.56 -6.90
N ARG A 376 10.99 -27.35 -5.94
CA ARG A 376 10.01 -28.41 -6.17
C ARG A 376 8.62 -27.81 -6.22
N HIS A 377 7.84 -28.15 -7.25
CA HIS A 377 6.50 -27.60 -7.47
C HIS A 377 5.43 -28.62 -7.09
N TYR A 378 4.57 -28.24 -6.15
CA TYR A 378 3.49 -29.08 -5.62
C TYR A 378 2.13 -28.48 -5.90
N VAL A 379 1.16 -29.34 -6.23
CA VAL A 379 -0.28 -29.04 -6.23
C VAL A 379 -0.87 -29.61 -4.95
N LEU A 380 -1.60 -28.79 -4.20
CA LEU A 380 -2.07 -29.11 -2.86
C LEU A 380 -3.61 -29.11 -2.79
N ALA A 381 -4.16 -30.05 -2.03
CA ALA A 381 -5.57 -30.01 -1.62
C ALA A 381 -5.68 -29.34 -0.25
N PHE A 382 -6.68 -28.49 -0.05
CA PHE A 382 -7.01 -27.93 1.25
C PHE A 382 -8.23 -28.62 1.88
N ASP A 383 -8.05 -29.26 3.04
CA ASP A 383 -9.15 -29.80 3.84
C ASP A 383 -9.81 -28.68 4.65
N LYS A 384 -10.67 -27.93 3.96
CA LYS A 384 -11.48 -26.84 4.51
C LYS A 384 -12.27 -27.26 5.74
N GLU A 385 -12.87 -28.45 5.72
CA GLU A 385 -13.74 -28.91 6.81
C GLU A 385 -12.95 -29.28 8.07
N ALA A 386 -11.78 -29.91 7.92
CA ALA A 386 -10.88 -30.13 9.05
C ALA A 386 -10.40 -28.81 9.65
N PHE A 387 -10.07 -27.83 8.80
CA PHE A 387 -9.64 -26.51 9.25
C PHE A 387 -10.74 -25.76 10.00
N ILE A 388 -11.97 -25.74 9.48
CA ILE A 388 -13.14 -25.14 10.14
C ILE A 388 -13.37 -25.78 11.50
N ARG A 389 -13.39 -27.12 11.59
CA ARG A 389 -13.57 -27.82 12.89
C ARG A 389 -12.48 -27.46 13.90
N TRP A 390 -11.24 -27.31 13.43
CA TRP A 390 -10.14 -26.90 14.28
C TRP A 390 -10.34 -25.46 14.79
N LEU A 391 -10.73 -24.51 13.92
CA LEU A 391 -11.03 -23.14 14.31
C LEU A 391 -12.19 -23.07 15.31
N GLU A 392 -13.29 -23.79 15.06
CA GLU A 392 -14.45 -23.87 15.97
C GLU A 392 -14.02 -24.33 17.37
N LYS A 393 -13.15 -25.34 17.46
CA LYS A 393 -12.61 -25.86 18.72
C LYS A 393 -11.67 -24.88 19.44
N ASN A 394 -11.01 -23.99 18.70
CA ASN A 394 -9.98 -23.09 19.23
C ASN A 394 -10.45 -21.63 19.37
N GLY A 395 -11.76 -21.42 19.56
CA GLY A 395 -12.30 -20.11 19.94
C GLY A 395 -12.87 -19.28 18.79
N SER A 396 -13.12 -19.89 17.62
CA SER A 396 -13.80 -19.25 16.49
C SER A 396 -15.05 -20.04 16.07
N PRO A 397 -16.11 -20.08 16.91
CA PRO A 397 -17.33 -20.81 16.59
C PRO A 397 -18.04 -20.32 15.31
N GLU A 398 -17.78 -19.08 14.88
CA GLU A 398 -18.26 -18.48 13.64
C GLU A 398 -17.47 -18.89 12.39
N ALA A 399 -16.39 -19.68 12.52
CA ALA A 399 -15.51 -20.04 11.41
C ALA A 399 -16.28 -20.70 10.25
N ARG A 400 -17.26 -21.54 10.55
CA ARG A 400 -18.07 -22.18 9.51
C ARG A 400 -18.82 -21.18 8.66
N ASP A 401 -19.44 -20.18 9.27
CA ASP A 401 -20.17 -19.14 8.56
C ASP A 401 -19.22 -18.27 7.73
N MET A 402 -18.03 -17.95 8.27
CA MET A 402 -16.99 -17.20 7.55
C MET A 402 -16.50 -17.94 6.30
N PHE A 403 -16.22 -19.24 6.43
CA PHE A 403 -15.69 -20.05 5.33
C PHE A 403 -16.77 -20.65 4.45
N ALA A 404 -18.06 -20.58 4.80
CA ALA A 404 -19.16 -21.18 4.03
C ALA A 404 -19.16 -20.77 2.56
N THR A 405 -18.78 -19.52 2.28
CA THR A 405 -18.79 -18.94 0.93
C THR A 405 -17.45 -19.01 0.21
N ILE A 406 -16.41 -19.59 0.83
CA ILE A 406 -15.05 -19.60 0.31
C ILE A 406 -14.70 -21.00 -0.17
N ALA A 407 -14.22 -21.12 -1.41
CA ALA A 407 -13.63 -22.34 -1.96
C ALA A 407 -12.21 -22.04 -2.44
N ILE A 408 -11.29 -22.97 -2.17
CA ILE A 408 -9.92 -22.91 -2.70
C ILE A 408 -9.83 -24.03 -3.73
N ASP A 409 -9.87 -23.64 -5.00
CA ASP A 409 -9.98 -24.59 -6.11
C ASP A 409 -8.61 -25.05 -6.60
N ASP A 410 -7.63 -24.16 -6.50
CA ASP A 410 -6.28 -24.41 -6.97
C ASP A 410 -5.26 -23.82 -6.00
N LEU A 411 -4.29 -24.63 -5.58
CA LEU A 411 -3.26 -24.24 -4.64
C LEU A 411 -1.93 -24.88 -5.04
N HIS A 412 -1.00 -24.02 -5.43
CA HIS A 412 0.35 -24.40 -5.80
C HIS A 412 1.37 -23.84 -4.82
N MET A 413 2.40 -24.63 -4.54
CA MET A 413 3.54 -24.21 -3.72
C MET A 413 4.86 -24.65 -4.33
N TRP A 414 5.81 -23.73 -4.37
CA TRP A 414 7.17 -23.97 -4.81
C TRP A 414 8.12 -23.91 -3.61
N ILE A 415 8.86 -24.99 -3.38
CA ILE A 415 9.75 -25.16 -2.23
C ILE A 415 11.19 -25.24 -2.71
N GLY A 416 12.05 -24.33 -2.25
CA GLY A 416 13.46 -24.31 -2.65
C GLY A 416 14.17 -25.60 -2.24
N LYS A 417 14.81 -26.29 -3.19
CA LYS A 417 15.56 -27.55 -2.91
C LYS A 417 16.70 -27.33 -1.91
N LEU A 418 17.35 -26.17 -2.02
CA LEU A 418 18.38 -25.71 -1.10
C LEU A 418 17.75 -24.79 -0.06
N GLY A 419 17.78 -25.20 1.20
CA GLY A 419 17.25 -24.45 2.35
C GLY A 419 15.79 -24.74 2.69
N GLY A 420 15.01 -25.30 1.77
CA GLY A 420 13.64 -25.72 2.02
C GLY A 420 12.63 -24.59 2.13
N ALA A 421 13.00 -23.30 2.09
CA ALA A 421 12.03 -22.22 2.24
C ALA A 421 10.99 -22.21 1.10
N PRO A 422 9.71 -21.87 1.38
CA PRO A 422 8.73 -21.61 0.34
C PRO A 422 9.19 -20.41 -0.49
N ARG A 423 9.23 -20.57 -1.81
CA ARG A 423 9.67 -19.53 -2.76
C ARG A 423 8.50 -18.84 -3.41
N LYS A 424 7.47 -19.61 -3.75
CA LYS A 424 6.23 -19.10 -4.35
C LYS A 424 5.06 -19.88 -3.81
N VAL A 425 3.94 -19.19 -3.59
CA VAL A 425 2.62 -19.77 -3.33
C VAL A 425 1.65 -19.10 -4.28
N GLN A 426 0.80 -19.89 -4.92
CA GLN A 426 -0.26 -19.38 -5.78
C GLN A 426 -1.56 -20.07 -5.39
N MET A 427 -2.63 -19.30 -5.23
CA MET A 427 -3.94 -19.85 -4.90
C MET A 427 -5.05 -19.14 -5.67
N HIS A 428 -6.03 -19.93 -6.10
CA HIS A 428 -7.29 -19.46 -6.66
C HIS A 428 -8.40 -19.68 -5.64
N ILE A 429 -9.07 -18.59 -5.26
CA ILE A 429 -10.12 -18.58 -4.25
C ILE A 429 -11.41 -18.10 -4.92
N ALA A 430 -12.45 -18.93 -4.89
CA ALA A 430 -13.80 -18.55 -5.30
C ALA A 430 -14.61 -18.13 -4.07
N ILE A 431 -15.31 -17.00 -4.17
CA ILE A 431 -16.01 -16.36 -3.05
C ILE A 431 -17.45 -16.06 -3.45
N GLY A 432 -18.39 -16.53 -2.64
CA GLY A 432 -19.82 -16.49 -2.91
C GLY A 432 -20.33 -17.68 -3.73
N PRO A 433 -21.65 -17.82 -3.91
CA PRO A 433 -22.22 -18.81 -4.83
C PRO A 433 -21.71 -18.52 -6.25
N GLN A 434 -21.15 -19.53 -6.93
CA GLN A 434 -20.50 -19.41 -8.26
C GLN A 434 -21.35 -18.65 -9.29
N ASP A 435 -22.69 -18.71 -9.18
CA ASP A 435 -23.64 -18.11 -10.13
C ASP A 435 -24.34 -16.84 -9.63
N SER A 436 -23.86 -16.23 -8.55
CA SER A 436 -24.49 -15.03 -7.98
C SER A 436 -23.82 -13.75 -8.46
N ALA A 437 -24.59 -12.66 -8.54
CA ALA A 437 -24.01 -11.32 -8.72
C ALA A 437 -23.05 -10.91 -7.58
N ARG A 438 -22.95 -11.68 -6.51
CA ARG A 438 -22.02 -11.47 -5.39
C ARG A 438 -20.76 -12.34 -5.50
N SER A 439 -20.58 -13.08 -6.59
CA SER A 439 -19.40 -13.91 -6.77
C SER A 439 -18.16 -13.07 -7.10
N ALA A 440 -17.03 -13.50 -6.55
CA ALA A 440 -15.71 -13.00 -6.90
C ALA A 440 -14.74 -14.19 -7.01
N SER A 441 -13.81 -14.11 -7.97
CA SER A 441 -12.63 -14.95 -8.00
C SER A 441 -11.42 -14.14 -7.56
N VAL A 442 -10.54 -14.74 -6.77
CA VAL A 442 -9.31 -14.13 -6.28
C VAL A 442 -8.14 -15.04 -6.61
N LEU A 443 -7.24 -14.58 -7.47
CA LEU A 443 -5.93 -15.18 -7.67
C LEU A 443 -4.91 -14.44 -6.80
N VAL A 444 -4.28 -15.14 -5.87
CA VAL A 444 -3.17 -14.62 -5.07
C VAL A 444 -1.91 -15.34 -5.49
N THR A 445 -0.93 -14.59 -5.95
CA THR A 445 0.45 -15.07 -6.13
C THR A 445 1.33 -14.35 -5.12
N LEU A 446 2.14 -15.10 -4.39
CA LEU A 446 3.10 -14.59 -3.42
C LEU A 446 4.45 -15.23 -3.68
N THR A 447 5.49 -14.42 -3.73
CA THR A 447 6.88 -14.84 -3.89
C THR A 447 7.70 -14.31 -2.72
N GLY A 448 8.56 -15.16 -2.15
CA GLY A 448 9.40 -14.84 -1.00
C GLY A 448 10.88 -15.09 -1.28
N ASN A 449 11.71 -14.12 -0.91
CA ASN A 449 13.15 -14.09 -1.19
C ASN A 449 13.96 -13.54 -0.02
N SER A 450 15.30 -13.58 -0.15
CA SER A 450 16.25 -12.99 0.80
C SER A 450 15.99 -13.35 2.27
N PHE A 451 15.56 -14.59 2.51
CA PHE A 451 15.29 -15.10 3.86
C PHE A 451 16.52 -14.95 4.77
N ASP A 452 16.29 -14.46 5.98
CA ASP A 452 17.28 -14.24 7.04
C ASP A 452 18.42 -13.31 6.64
N LYS A 453 18.18 -12.41 5.69
CA LYS A 453 19.10 -11.31 5.35
C LYS A 453 18.67 -10.03 6.07
N PRO A 454 19.62 -9.21 6.57
CA PRO A 454 19.28 -7.91 7.14
C PRO A 454 18.44 -7.07 6.17
N VAL A 455 17.41 -6.41 6.69
CA VAL A 455 16.55 -5.51 5.95
C VAL A 455 16.53 -4.19 6.71
N ASP A 456 16.77 -3.10 5.99
CA ASP A 456 16.76 -1.76 6.56
C ASP A 456 15.39 -1.12 6.36
N ILE A 457 14.65 -0.91 7.46
CA ILE A 457 13.35 -0.25 7.48
C ILE A 457 13.43 0.91 8.48
N PHE A 458 13.31 2.15 7.97
CA PHE A 458 13.46 3.37 8.76
C PHE A 458 12.19 4.23 8.73
N PRO A 459 11.90 4.94 9.84
CA PRO A 459 10.78 5.87 9.87
C PRO A 459 11.08 7.04 8.91
N PRO A 460 10.10 7.44 8.08
CA PRO A 460 10.25 8.60 7.22
C PRO A 460 10.38 9.88 8.05
N GLU A 461 11.43 10.67 7.81
CA GLU A 461 11.77 11.87 8.60
C GLU A 461 10.74 13.00 8.47
N ASP A 462 9.97 13.01 7.38
CA ASP A 462 8.99 14.04 7.03
C ASP A 462 7.53 13.65 7.34
N ALA A 463 7.32 12.55 8.06
CA ALA A 463 5.99 12.09 8.42
C ALA A 463 5.22 13.10 9.28
N ARG A 464 3.95 13.31 8.93
CA ARG A 464 3.02 14.19 9.65
C ARG A 464 1.86 13.40 10.23
N SER A 465 1.20 13.87 11.28
CA SER A 465 -0.01 13.20 11.75
C SER A 465 -1.12 13.27 10.69
N ILE A 466 -1.89 12.20 10.58
CA ILE A 466 -3.05 12.15 9.67
C ILE A 466 -4.07 13.25 9.98
N ASP A 467 -4.24 13.62 11.26
CA ASP A 467 -5.12 14.70 11.68
C ASP A 467 -4.75 16.04 11.05
N SER A 468 -3.45 16.36 10.99
CA SER A 468 -2.96 17.59 10.37
C SER A 468 -3.29 17.62 8.87
N ALA A 469 -3.14 16.47 8.20
CA ALA A 469 -3.43 16.32 6.79
C ALA A 469 -4.93 16.43 6.50
N LEU A 470 -5.75 15.75 7.30
CA LEU A 470 -7.21 15.78 7.19
C LEU A 470 -7.75 17.19 7.49
N GLN A 471 -7.26 17.88 8.52
CA GLN A 471 -7.62 19.26 8.79
C GLN A 471 -7.29 20.18 7.61
N SER A 472 -6.12 20.02 6.99
CA SER A 472 -5.75 20.78 5.80
C SER A 472 -6.70 20.48 4.63
N LEU A 473 -7.05 19.22 4.42
CA LEU A 473 -7.98 18.79 3.37
C LEU A 473 -9.40 19.34 3.61
N PHE A 474 -9.92 19.24 4.83
CA PHE A 474 -11.24 19.77 5.19
C PHE A 474 -11.31 21.28 5.04
N THR A 475 -10.24 21.99 5.45
CA THR A 475 -10.18 23.45 5.28
C THR A 475 -10.21 23.84 3.80
N GLN A 476 -9.52 23.08 2.93
CA GLN A 476 -9.53 23.29 1.48
C GLN A 476 -10.90 22.98 0.87
N MET A 477 -11.58 21.93 1.32
CA MET A 477 -12.92 21.57 0.83
C MET A 477 -13.99 22.60 1.22
N LEU A 478 -13.86 23.26 2.36
CA LEU A 478 -14.84 24.26 2.83
C LEU A 478 -14.66 25.65 2.21
N GLY A 479 -13.98 25.74 1.05
CA GLY A 479 -13.80 26.99 0.32
C GLY A 479 -12.90 28.01 1.04
N GLY A 480 -12.20 27.59 2.10
CA GLY A 480 -11.06 28.36 2.59
C GLY A 480 -9.98 28.34 1.52
N ASP A 481 -9.38 29.50 1.23
CA ASP A 481 -8.06 29.61 0.61
C ASP A 481 -7.02 28.99 1.57
N ALA A 482 -7.12 27.67 1.76
CA ALA A 482 -6.25 26.90 2.60
C ALA A 482 -4.96 26.67 1.82
N ARG A 483 -4.13 27.70 1.78
CA ARG A 483 -2.68 27.48 1.81
C ARG A 483 -2.47 26.51 2.97
N ILE A 484 -1.87 25.34 2.70
CA ILE A 484 -1.34 24.47 3.76
C ILE A 484 -0.75 25.41 4.80
N PRO A 485 -1.25 25.42 6.06
CA PRO A 485 -0.87 26.43 7.02
C PRO A 485 0.65 26.52 7.02
N ALA A 486 1.18 27.71 6.73
CA ALA A 486 2.63 27.90 6.69
C ALA A 486 3.19 27.31 8.00
N PRO A 487 4.22 26.45 7.94
CA PRO A 487 4.65 25.71 9.11
C PRO A 487 4.90 26.71 10.26
N LYS A 488 4.21 26.52 11.38
CA LYS A 488 4.08 27.55 12.41
C LYS A 488 5.35 27.63 13.25
N THR A 489 6.05 26.52 13.39
CA THR A 489 7.27 26.42 14.19
C THR A 489 8.54 26.39 13.33
N ALA A 490 9.66 26.82 13.92
CA ALA A 490 10.98 26.71 13.30
C ALA A 490 11.33 25.24 12.97
N LEU A 491 10.87 24.29 13.80
CA LEU A 491 11.08 22.85 13.61
C LEU A 491 10.37 22.35 12.34
N GLU A 492 9.09 22.67 12.16
CA GLU A 492 8.33 22.24 10.98
C GLU A 492 8.86 22.90 9.69
N ARG A 493 9.28 24.17 9.75
CA ARG A 493 9.91 24.84 8.60
C ARG A 493 11.25 24.21 8.25
N ASN A 494 12.04 23.81 9.25
CA ASN A 494 13.29 23.08 9.04
C ASN A 494 13.06 21.68 8.49
N ALA A 495 12.05 20.93 8.96
CA ALA A 495 11.68 19.65 8.37
C ALA A 495 11.32 19.79 6.88
N ARG A 496 10.55 20.83 6.53
CA ARG A 496 10.24 21.14 5.13
C ARG A 496 11.48 21.48 4.30
N ARG A 497 12.44 22.24 4.86
CA ARG A 497 13.72 22.55 4.21
C ARG A 497 14.54 21.30 3.91
N SER A 498 14.57 20.34 4.82
CA SER A 498 15.28 19.06 4.60
C SER A 498 14.70 18.31 3.41
N PHE A 499 13.37 18.15 3.38
CA PHE A 499 12.66 17.53 2.25
C PHE A 499 12.91 18.27 0.93
N ASP A 500 12.79 19.59 0.93
CA ASP A 500 12.98 20.41 -0.27
C ASP A 500 14.42 20.30 -0.81
N VAL A 501 15.44 20.29 0.06
CA VAL A 501 16.86 20.10 -0.32
C VAL A 501 17.09 18.71 -0.91
N GLU A 502 16.44 17.67 -0.38
CA GLU A 502 16.51 16.31 -0.91
C GLU A 502 15.82 16.17 -2.27
N ALA A 503 14.62 16.73 -2.42
CA ALA A 503 13.91 16.73 -3.69
C ALA A 503 14.73 17.43 -4.78
N ILE A 504 15.33 18.58 -4.48
CA ILE A 504 16.16 19.32 -5.43
C ILE A 504 17.40 18.50 -5.85
N ILE A 505 18.14 17.92 -4.89
CA ILE A 505 19.36 17.18 -5.25
C ILE A 505 19.05 15.88 -6.02
N ASN A 506 17.96 15.19 -5.69
CA ASN A 506 17.52 14.01 -6.42
C ASN A 506 17.10 14.35 -7.84
N ALA A 507 16.40 15.47 -8.04
CA ALA A 507 16.04 15.96 -9.37
C ALA A 507 17.27 16.30 -10.22
N ILE A 508 18.29 16.96 -9.62
CA ILE A 508 19.55 17.25 -10.29
C ILE A 508 20.27 15.94 -10.69
N LYS A 509 20.35 14.96 -9.79
CA LYS A 509 20.97 13.66 -10.10
C LYS A 509 20.24 12.87 -11.17
N LYS A 510 18.90 12.97 -11.20
CA LYS A 510 18.10 12.36 -12.27
C LYS A 510 18.36 13.03 -13.62
N ASN A 511 18.45 14.36 -13.65
CA ASN A 511 18.89 15.09 -14.85
C ASN A 511 20.29 14.62 -15.30
N GLU A 512 21.28 14.52 -14.41
CA GLU A 512 22.61 13.99 -14.76
C GLU A 512 22.52 12.56 -15.31
N ALA A 513 21.73 11.68 -14.69
CA ALA A 513 21.59 10.28 -15.12
C ALA A 513 20.97 10.16 -16.52
N ASP A 514 19.98 10.99 -16.84
CA ASP A 514 19.31 10.98 -18.15
C ASP A 514 20.15 11.66 -19.25
N ASN A 515 21.25 12.34 -18.88
CA ASN A 515 22.10 13.11 -19.79
C ASN A 515 23.56 12.65 -19.70
N ASP A 516 23.78 11.34 -19.75
CA ASP A 516 25.11 10.70 -19.81
C ASP A 516 26.07 11.14 -18.68
N GLY A 517 25.53 11.39 -17.49
CA GLY A 517 26.29 11.83 -16.31
C GLY A 517 26.61 13.33 -16.27
N ALA A 518 26.15 14.11 -17.26
CA ALA A 518 26.34 15.55 -17.32
C ALA A 518 25.05 16.30 -17.00
N PHE A 519 25.11 17.34 -16.16
CA PHE A 519 23.95 18.18 -15.89
C PHE A 519 23.68 19.10 -17.09
N THR A 520 22.50 18.97 -17.71
CA THR A 520 22.11 19.78 -18.87
C THR A 520 21.05 20.80 -18.46
N CYS A 521 21.35 22.08 -18.68
CA CYS A 521 20.44 23.16 -18.33
C CYS A 521 20.69 24.42 -19.16
N SER A 522 19.62 25.13 -19.53
CA SER A 522 19.71 26.42 -20.23
C SER A 522 20.41 27.51 -19.41
N ALA A 523 20.43 27.38 -18.09
CA ALA A 523 21.20 28.26 -17.19
C ALA A 523 22.72 27.97 -17.18
N GLY A 524 23.20 27.00 -17.95
CA GLY A 524 24.59 26.55 -17.98
C GLY A 524 24.91 25.47 -16.95
N PRO A 525 26.19 25.09 -16.78
CA PRO A 525 26.59 24.05 -15.84
C PRO A 525 26.33 24.44 -14.37
N LEU A 526 26.27 23.45 -13.49
CA LEU A 526 26.12 23.69 -12.05
C LEU A 526 27.25 24.59 -11.53
N PRO A 527 26.94 25.63 -10.73
CA PRO A 527 27.93 26.60 -10.31
C PRO A 527 28.93 25.99 -9.30
N THR A 528 30.20 26.36 -9.40
CA THR A 528 31.25 25.92 -8.47
C THR A 528 31.28 26.71 -7.16
N THR A 529 30.60 27.86 -7.13
CA THR A 529 30.34 28.67 -5.94
C THR A 529 28.86 28.61 -5.59
N ALA A 530 28.50 28.61 -4.31
CA ALA A 530 27.10 28.60 -3.88
C ALA A 530 26.28 29.72 -4.54
N LYS A 531 25.24 29.35 -5.28
CA LYS A 531 24.25 30.28 -5.85
C LYS A 531 22.85 29.92 -5.40
N PHE A 532 22.05 30.92 -5.05
CA PHE A 532 20.62 30.73 -4.78
C PHE A 532 19.90 30.31 -6.05
N LEU A 533 18.91 29.43 -5.92
CA LEU A 533 18.10 28.96 -7.03
C LEU A 533 16.95 29.94 -7.30
N GLY A 534 16.61 30.12 -8.57
CA GLY A 534 15.54 31.02 -9.02
C GLY A 534 16.02 31.97 -10.12
N THR A 535 15.08 32.71 -10.71
CA THR A 535 15.34 33.61 -11.84
C THR A 535 16.29 34.75 -11.49
N SER A 536 16.36 35.18 -10.22
CA SER A 536 17.33 36.19 -9.77
C SER A 536 18.71 35.61 -9.41
N GLY A 537 18.89 34.30 -9.51
CA GLY A 537 20.12 33.59 -9.15
C GLY A 537 20.53 32.60 -10.23
N TYR A 538 20.58 31.31 -9.88
CA TYR A 538 20.74 30.23 -10.83
C TYR A 538 19.36 29.71 -11.25
N ALA A 539 18.94 30.08 -12.46
CA ALA A 539 17.62 29.79 -13.02
C ALA A 539 17.47 28.32 -13.44
N ILE A 540 17.57 27.41 -12.47
CA ILE A 540 17.57 25.96 -12.68
C ILE A 540 16.16 25.40 -13.00
N GLU A 541 15.12 26.17 -12.70
CA GLU A 541 13.72 25.72 -12.77
C GLU A 541 13.31 25.15 -14.14
N PRO A 542 13.61 25.78 -15.29
CA PRO A 542 13.24 25.24 -16.61
C PRO A 542 13.90 23.89 -16.95
N CYS A 543 14.94 23.51 -16.21
CA CYS A 543 15.72 22.29 -16.43
C CYS A 543 15.23 21.15 -15.55
N LEU A 544 14.58 21.47 -14.42
CA LEU A 544 14.04 20.50 -13.48
C LEU A 544 12.52 20.36 -13.59
N VAL A 545 11.81 21.40 -13.98
CA VAL A 545 10.34 21.45 -14.07
C VAL A 545 9.91 21.45 -15.54
N PRO A 546 8.92 20.64 -15.95
CA PRO A 546 8.12 19.70 -15.14
C PRO A 546 8.70 18.28 -15.04
N TRP A 547 9.85 18.02 -15.68
CA TRP A 547 10.33 16.65 -15.95
C TRP A 547 10.80 15.88 -14.71
N TYR A 548 11.43 16.56 -13.77
CA TYR A 548 12.05 15.98 -12.57
C TYR A 548 11.41 16.47 -11.27
N LEU A 549 10.75 17.62 -11.32
CA LEU A 549 9.97 18.22 -10.24
C LEU A 549 8.68 18.80 -10.82
N ARG A 550 7.57 18.75 -10.08
CA ARG A 550 6.34 19.45 -10.49
C ARG A 550 6.48 20.98 -10.41
N ALA A 551 7.24 21.48 -9.45
CA ALA A 551 7.57 22.89 -9.25
C ALA A 551 8.87 22.99 -8.44
N LEU A 552 9.62 24.09 -8.58
CA LEU A 552 10.80 24.32 -7.76
C LEU A 552 10.38 24.63 -6.31
N PRO A 553 10.79 23.84 -5.29
CA PRO A 553 10.43 24.10 -3.90
C PRO A 553 10.92 25.48 -3.44
N ARG A 554 10.18 26.12 -2.54
CA ARG A 554 10.50 27.44 -1.99
C ARG A 554 10.63 27.38 -0.47
N ASP A 555 11.65 28.03 0.07
CA ASP A 555 11.89 28.16 1.50
C ASP A 555 10.66 28.76 2.19
N PRO A 556 10.13 28.13 3.25
CA PRO A 556 8.90 28.59 3.89
C PRO A 556 8.96 29.99 4.51
N SER A 557 10.16 30.49 4.84
CA SER A 557 10.35 31.80 5.50
C SER A 557 10.86 32.87 4.55
N ARG A 558 11.66 32.51 3.55
CA ARG A 558 12.40 33.45 2.68
C ARG A 558 12.22 33.22 1.19
N GLY A 559 11.50 32.18 0.79
CA GLY A 559 11.23 31.87 -0.60
C GLY A 559 10.27 32.86 -1.24
N THR A 560 10.57 33.24 -2.48
CA THR A 560 9.77 34.15 -3.31
C THR A 560 9.58 33.55 -4.71
N ALA A 561 8.81 34.22 -5.57
CA ALA A 561 8.64 33.78 -6.95
C ALA A 561 9.94 33.82 -7.77
N ILE A 562 10.88 34.70 -7.41
CA ILE A 562 12.13 34.90 -8.17
C ILE A 562 13.34 34.23 -7.53
N MET A 563 13.24 33.84 -6.25
CA MET A 563 14.31 33.21 -5.48
C MET A 563 13.71 32.14 -4.58
N SER A 564 14.09 30.89 -4.76
CA SER A 564 13.54 29.79 -3.98
C SER A 564 13.97 29.85 -2.51
N GLY A 565 15.11 30.47 -2.21
CA GLY A 565 15.71 30.49 -0.87
C GLY A 565 16.60 29.28 -0.57
N TYR A 566 16.75 28.35 -1.52
CA TYR A 566 17.75 27.27 -1.49
C TYR A 566 18.97 27.64 -2.32
N SER A 567 20.14 27.06 -2.03
CA SER A 567 21.34 27.25 -2.85
C SER A 567 21.98 25.93 -3.28
N VAL A 568 22.67 25.95 -4.41
CA VAL A 568 23.41 24.82 -4.97
C VAL A 568 24.86 25.19 -5.22
N LEU A 569 25.77 24.23 -5.06
CA LEU A 569 27.13 24.29 -5.58
C LEU A 569 27.61 22.89 -5.98
N ARG A 570 28.53 22.82 -6.93
CA ARG A 570 29.26 21.60 -7.31
C ARG A 570 30.72 21.76 -6.92
N ASP A 571 31.26 20.79 -6.19
CA ASP A 571 32.69 20.73 -5.88
C ASP A 571 33.46 20.45 -7.19
N PRO A 572 34.34 21.36 -7.66
CA PRO A 572 35.07 21.18 -8.90
C PRO A 572 36.08 20.03 -8.87
N LYS A 573 36.51 19.58 -7.68
CA LYS A 573 37.48 18.48 -7.52
C LYS A 573 36.77 17.14 -7.32
N ALA A 574 35.80 17.09 -6.42
CA ALA A 574 35.12 15.85 -6.07
C ALA A 574 33.91 15.55 -6.98
N GLY A 575 33.44 16.52 -7.77
CA GLY A 575 32.24 16.40 -8.60
C GLY A 575 30.93 16.31 -7.82
N LYS A 576 31.00 16.32 -6.48
CA LYS A 576 29.84 16.22 -5.58
C LYS A 576 29.01 17.50 -5.62
N ILE A 577 27.69 17.32 -5.59
CA ILE A 577 26.72 18.42 -5.62
C ILE A 577 26.23 18.62 -4.21
N THR A 578 26.26 19.84 -3.70
CA THR A 578 25.68 20.20 -2.40
C THR A 578 24.51 21.15 -2.61
N VAL A 579 23.35 20.77 -2.09
CA VAL A 579 22.19 21.66 -1.98
C VAL A 579 22.03 22.05 -0.51
N ARG A 580 21.71 23.32 -0.24
CA ARG A 580 21.64 23.89 1.11
C ARG A 580 20.35 24.69 1.31
N ALA A 581 19.88 24.74 2.56
CA ALA A 581 18.86 25.67 3.02
C ALA A 581 19.50 26.71 3.97
N PRO A 582 19.98 27.87 3.45
CA PRO A 582 20.71 28.86 4.25
C PRO A 582 19.88 29.53 5.35
N TYR A 583 18.55 29.46 5.24
CA TYR A 583 17.62 30.09 6.17
C TYR A 583 17.03 29.12 7.19
N ALA A 584 17.69 27.98 7.42
CA ALA A 584 17.34 27.09 8.52
C ALA A 584 17.39 27.84 9.87
N GLU A 585 16.39 27.60 10.70
CA GLU A 585 16.16 28.34 11.94
C GLU A 585 16.72 27.58 13.16
N GLY A 586 16.92 28.26 14.29
CA GLY A 586 17.41 27.61 15.52
C GLY A 586 18.86 27.12 15.47
N GLY A 587 19.68 27.67 14.56
CA GLY A 587 21.10 27.30 14.42
C GLY A 587 21.34 25.96 13.71
N VAL A 588 20.29 25.30 13.23
CA VAL A 588 20.38 24.05 12.47
C VAL A 588 21.02 24.31 11.11
N LYS A 589 21.93 23.43 10.67
CA LYS A 589 22.50 23.46 9.32
C LYS A 589 21.89 22.33 8.49
N ILE A 590 21.15 22.69 7.44
CA ILE A 590 20.50 21.73 6.54
C ILE A 590 21.21 21.78 5.19
N SER A 591 21.86 20.67 4.83
CA SER A 591 22.52 20.49 3.54
C SER A 591 22.67 19.02 3.20
N ILE A 592 22.49 18.67 1.93
CA ILE A 592 22.72 17.31 1.42
C ILE A 592 23.80 17.39 0.34
N THR A 593 24.72 16.40 0.33
CA THR A 593 25.79 16.30 -0.66
C THR A 593 25.76 14.91 -1.33
N LYS A 594 25.71 14.86 -2.66
CA LYS A 594 25.71 13.62 -3.46
C LYS A 594 26.73 13.64 -4.59
#